data_AF-A0A8T4R8W4-F1
#
_entry.id   AF-A0A8T4R8W4-F1
#
_cell.length_a   1.000
_cell.length_b   1.000
_cell.length_c   1.000
_cell.angle_alpha   90.00
_cell.angle_beta   90.00
_cell.angle_gamma   90.00
#
_symmetry.space_group_name_H-M   'P 1'
#
loop_
_entity.id
_entity.type
_entity.pdbx_description
1 polymer ?
#
loop_
_entity_poly.entity_id
_entity_poly.type
_entity_poly.pdbx_seq_one_letter_code
_entity_poly.pdbx_strand_id
1 'polypeptide(L)' 'MDVDELNFILQEGKGLKIEFKESVDKSLAKEIVAFANSTGGKIFLRVTDGGEVKGGYYGK' A
#
# COMPACT_ATOMS: atom_id res chain seq x y z
N MET A 1 -1.08 -1.49 -13.95
CA MET A 1 -0.27 -0.54 -13.19
C MET A 1 1.07 -0.44 -13.83
N ASP A 2 1.26 0.65 -14.55
CA ASP A 2 2.56 1.08 -15.03
C ASP A 2 3.25 1.95 -13.96
N VAL A 3 4.45 2.42 -14.28
CA VAL A 3 5.28 3.22 -13.37
C VAL A 3 4.66 4.60 -13.12
N ASP A 4 3.99 5.18 -14.12
CA ASP A 4 3.40 6.50 -14.01
C ASP A 4 2.16 6.48 -13.12
N GLU A 5 1.29 5.47 -13.26
CA GLU A 5 0.16 5.21 -12.38
C GLU A 5 0.64 5.00 -10.94
N LEU A 6 1.72 4.24 -10.74
CA LEU A 6 2.29 4.03 -9.41
C LEU A 6 2.82 5.34 -8.81
N ASN A 7 3.59 6.12 -9.57
CA ASN A 7 4.12 7.40 -9.09
C ASN A 7 3.02 8.37 -8.71
N PHE A 8 1.95 8.43 -9.50
CA PHE A 8 0.77 9.25 -9.18
C PHE A 8 0.13 8.82 -7.85
N ILE A 9 -0.06 7.51 -7.63
CA ILE A 9 -0.62 6.98 -6.39
C ILE A 9 0.29 7.30 -5.18
N LEU A 10 1.60 7.16 -5.32
CA LEU A 10 2.55 7.46 -4.25
C LEU A 10 2.56 8.95 -3.88
N GLN A 11 2.33 9.84 -4.85
CA GLN A 11 2.20 11.28 -4.62
C GLN A 11 0.88 11.68 -3.94
N GLU A 12 -0.24 11.07 -4.34
CA GLU A 12 -1.56 11.34 -3.75
C GLU A 12 -1.68 10.83 -2.30
N GLY A 13 -0.94 9.76 -1.96
CA GLY A 13 -0.89 9.22 -0.61
C GLY A 13 -2.03 8.26 -0.26
N LYS A 14 -2.21 8.00 1.05
CA LYS A 14 -3.27 7.12 1.56
C LYS A 14 -4.66 7.75 1.36
N GLY A 15 -5.67 6.90 1.24
CA GLY A 15 -7.06 7.33 1.16
C GLY A 15 -8.05 6.18 1.24
N LEU A 16 -9.32 6.46 0.94
CA LEU A 16 -10.43 5.49 1.03
C LEU A 16 -10.21 4.17 0.29
N LYS A 17 -9.34 4.14 -0.72
CA LYS A 17 -9.04 2.95 -1.54
C LYS A 17 -7.57 2.57 -1.57
N ILE A 18 -6.71 3.31 -0.86
CA ILE A 18 -5.26 3.17 -0.93
C ILE A 18 -4.71 3.14 0.50
N GLU A 19 -4.07 2.03 0.86
CA GLU A 19 -3.39 1.89 2.15
C GLU A 19 -1.91 1.61 1.93
N PHE A 20 -1.04 2.28 2.70
CA PHE A 20 0.40 2.03 2.71
C PHE A 20 0.80 1.34 4.01
N LYS A 21 1.61 0.28 3.90
CA LYS A 21 2.18 -0.42 5.04
C LYS A 21 3.67 -0.58 4.87
N GLU A 22 4.41 -0.21 5.90
CA GLU A 22 5.87 -0.40 5.92
C GLU A 22 6.27 -1.87 6.07
N SER A 23 5.43 -2.69 6.71
CA SER A 23 5.63 -4.12 6.93
C SER A 23 4.31 -4.88 7.01
N VAL A 24 4.38 -6.21 6.91
CA VAL A 24 3.23 -7.07 7.19
C VAL A 24 3.08 -7.18 8.71
N ASP A 25 1.93 -6.72 9.22
CA ASP A 25 1.60 -6.73 10.64
C ASP A 25 0.19 -7.32 10.88
N LYS A 26 -0.20 -7.45 12.16
CA LYS A 26 -1.50 -8.03 12.56
C LYS A 26 -2.72 -7.24 12.04
N SER A 27 -2.56 -5.97 11.72
CA SER A 27 -3.65 -5.14 11.20
C SER A 27 -3.85 -5.28 9.68
N LEU A 28 -2.92 -5.90 8.95
CA LEU A 28 -3.11 -6.15 7.51
C LEU A 28 -4.40 -6.94 7.23
N ALA A 29 -4.71 -7.95 8.04
CA ALA A 29 -5.94 -8.73 7.90
C ALA A 29 -7.20 -7.86 8.06
N LYS A 30 -7.15 -6.86 8.94
CA LYS A 30 -8.26 -5.92 9.14
C LYS A 30 -8.48 -5.04 7.89
N GLU A 31 -7.40 -4.53 7.29
CA GLU A 31 -7.48 -3.72 6.07
C GLU A 31 -8.01 -4.52 4.88
N ILE A 32 -7.57 -5.78 4.73
CA ILE A 32 -8.08 -6.70 3.70
C ILE A 32 -9.58 -6.90 3.87
N VAL A 33 -10.05 -7.18 5.09
CA VAL A 33 -11.48 -7.35 5.38
C VAL A 33 -12.26 -6.05 5.13
N ALA A 34 -11.73 -4.89 5.51
CA ALA A 34 -12.36 -3.60 5.28
C ALA A 34 -12.52 -3.30 3.78
N PHE A 35 -11.51 -3.59 2.96
CA PHE A 35 -11.61 -3.44 1.52
C PHE A 35 -12.54 -4.47 0.88
N ALA A 36 -12.53 -5.73 1.34
CA ALA A 36 -13.45 -6.76 0.85
C ALA A 36 -14.93 -6.44 1.15
N ASN A 37 -15.21 -5.80 2.29
CA ASN A 37 -16.55 -5.40 2.70
C ASN A 37 -16.99 -4.04 2.15
N SER A 38 -16.15 -3.35 1.38
CA SER A 38 -16.47 -2.05 0.78
C SER A 38 -16.41 -2.12 -0.75
N THR A 39 -15.81 -1.12 -1.41
CA THR A 39 -15.70 -1.09 -2.88
C THR A 39 -14.35 -1.62 -3.39
N GLY A 40 -13.62 -2.35 -2.54
CA GLY A 40 -12.25 -2.77 -2.79
C GLY A 40 -11.22 -1.66 -2.53
N GLY A 41 -9.95 -2.00 -2.73
CA GLY A 41 -8.81 -1.11 -2.54
C GLY A 41 -7.48 -1.78 -2.89
N LYS A 42 -6.40 -1.02 -2.80
CA LYS A 42 -5.02 -1.50 -3.00
C LYS A 42 -4.23 -1.27 -1.70
N ILE A 43 -3.45 -2.26 -1.29
CA ILE A 43 -2.51 -2.15 -0.18
C ILE A 43 -1.10 -2.23 -0.75
N PHE A 44 -0.28 -1.21 -0.50
CA PHE A 44 1.12 -1.18 -0.91
C PHE A 44 2.01 -1.51 0.28
N LEU A 45 2.78 -2.59 0.15
CA LEU A 45 3.73 -3.03 1.17
C LEU A 45 5.10 -2.40 0.93
N ARG A 46 5.84 -2.20 2.03
CA ARG A 46 7.14 -1.52 2.06
C ARG A 46 7.04 -0.07 1.57
N VAL A 47 5.95 0.61 1.86
CA VAL A 47 5.78 2.04 1.58
C VAL A 47 5.50 2.74 2.91
N THR A 48 6.21 3.85 3.17
CA THR A 48 5.93 4.68 4.34
C THR A 48 4.58 5.36 4.22
N ASP A 49 4.06 5.86 5.33
CA ASP A 49 2.84 6.66 5.30
C ASP A 49 2.96 7.92 4.43
N GLY A 50 4.20 8.40 4.21
CA GLY A 50 4.52 9.51 3.30
C GLY A 50 4.72 9.12 1.83
N GLY A 51 4.43 7.87 1.44
CA GLY A 51 4.55 7.42 0.05
C GLY A 51 5.98 7.04 -0.39
N GLU A 52 6.94 6.99 0.54
CA GLU A 52 8.32 6.61 0.20
C GLU A 52 8.45 5.09 0.13
N VAL A 53 8.98 4.59 -1.00
CA VAL A 53 9.23 3.16 -1.18
C VAL A 53 10.48 2.74 -0.40
N LYS A 54 10.29 1.89 0.60
CA LYS A 54 11.40 1.25 1.32
C LYS A 54 11.99 0.13 0.48
N GLY A 55 13.20 0.38 -0.03
CA GLY A 55 14.00 -0.62 -0.72
C GLY A 55 14.00 -1.97 0.02
N GLY A 56 13.88 -3.06 -0.73
CA GLY A 56 13.95 -4.41 -0.21
C GLY A 56 15.24 -5.09 -0.61
N TYR A 57 15.95 -5.68 0.36
CA TYR A 57 16.91 -6.72 0.06
C TYR A 57 16.13 -7.97 -0.36
N TYR A 58 16.08 -8.25 -1.66
CA TYR A 58 15.86 -9.60 -2.14
C TYR A 58 17.21 -10.31 -2.05
N GLY A 59 17.45 -10.97 -0.91
CA GLY A 59 18.58 -11.87 -0.77
C GLY A 59 18.54 -12.93 -1.86
N LYS A 60 19.70 -13.19 -2.47
CA LYS A 60 19.94 -14.43 -3.22
C LYS A 60 19.84 -15.63 -2.29
#